data_AF-A0A1S9CB16-F1
#
_entry.id   AF-A0A1S9CB16-F1
#
_cell.length_a   1.000
_cell.length_b   1.000
_cell.length_c   1.000
_cell.angle_alpha   90.00
_cell.angle_beta   90.00
_cell.angle_gamma   90.00
#
_symmetry.space_group_name_H-M   'P 1'
#
loop_
_entity.id
_entity.type
_entity.pdbx_description
1 polymer ?
#
loop_
_entity_poly.entity_id
_entity_poly.type
_entity_poly.pdbx_seq_one_letter_code
_entity_poly.pdbx_strand_id
1 'polypeptide(L)'
;MIELLDKYYHLKQKELAIKQEIVLLRDQIINELNENDTYTFEQDGYRAEIKYMHQVTPEFIEFLKLNYCTSFIKETASIESYHILKDVYHFTAEEQARYYQLKDTPYLYVRRI
;
A
#
# COMPACT_ATOMS: atom_id res chain seq x y z
N MET A 1 29.75 8.16 -24.37
CA MET A 1 29.59 7.77 -22.95
C MET A 1 28.83 8.83 -22.16
N ILE A 2 29.26 10.10 -22.22
CA ILE A 2 28.57 11.24 -21.57
C ILE A 2 27.13 11.43 -22.08
N GLU A 3 26.90 11.37 -23.40
CA GLU A 3 25.54 11.49 -23.98
C GLU A 3 24.57 10.37 -23.54
N LEU A 4 25.08 9.16 -23.28
CA LEU A 4 24.25 8.05 -22.79
C LEU A 4 23.84 8.25 -21.33
N LEU A 5 24.75 8.77 -20.50
CA LEU A 5 24.48 9.08 -19.10
C LEU A 5 23.48 10.22 -18.96
N ASP A 6 23.61 11.26 -19.78
CA ASP A 6 22.69 12.40 -19.79
C ASP A 6 21.28 11.98 -20.23
N LYS A 7 21.19 11.18 -21.31
CA LYS A 7 19.93 10.57 -21.74
C LYS A 7 19.30 9.70 -20.65
N TYR A 8 20.09 8.88 -19.95
CA TYR A 8 19.61 8.05 -18.84
C TYR A 8 19.05 8.92 -17.71
N TYR A 9 19.77 9.96 -17.29
CA TYR A 9 19.34 10.84 -16.22
C TYR A 9 18.02 11.55 -16.55
N HIS A 10 17.87 12.06 -17.77
CA HIS A 10 16.62 12.67 -18.22
C HIS A 10 15.44 11.70 -18.23
N LEU A 11 15.65 10.45 -18.67
CA LEU A 11 14.63 9.42 -18.60
C LEU A 11 14.25 9.11 -17.14
N LYS A 12 15.24 9.05 -16.23
CA LYS A 12 14.99 8.82 -14.81
C LYS A 12 14.17 9.93 -14.16
N GLN A 13 14.43 11.19 -14.50
CA GLN A 13 13.65 12.32 -14.02
C GLN A 13 12.21 12.30 -14.55
N LYS A 14 12.01 11.93 -15.83
CA LYS A 14 10.67 11.73 -16.39
C LYS A 14 9.91 10.61 -15.69
N GLU A 15 10.56 9.48 -15.43
CA GLU A 15 9.97 8.37 -14.67
C GLU A 15 9.54 8.81 -13.27
N LEU A 16 10.38 9.61 -12.59
CA LEU A 16 10.07 10.14 -11.26
C LEU A 16 8.85 11.07 -11.30
N ALA A 17 8.78 11.97 -12.28
CA ALA A 17 7.65 12.88 -12.45
C ALA A 17 6.34 12.12 -12.70
N ILE A 18 6.36 11.13 -13.61
CA ILE A 18 5.19 10.28 -13.88
C ILE A 18 4.73 9.54 -12.62
N LYS A 19 5.66 9.01 -11.83
CA LYS A 19 5.34 8.35 -10.55
C LYS A 19 4.64 9.30 -9.57
N GLN A 20 5.12 10.53 -9.47
CA GLN A 20 4.50 11.55 -8.60
C GLN A 20 3.10 11.93 -9.09
N GLU A 21 2.92 12.10 -10.41
CA GLU A 21 1.62 12.39 -11.02
C GLU A 21 0.60 11.27 -10.76
N ILE A 22 1.00 10.00 -10.91
CA ILE A 22 0.15 8.85 -10.59
C ILE A 22 -0.29 8.84 -9.11
N VAL A 23 0.61 9.20 -8.19
CA VAL A 23 0.28 9.28 -6.75
C VAL A 23 -0.73 10.39 -6.49
N LEU A 24 -0.55 11.57 -7.08
CA LEU A 24 -1.49 12.68 -6.95
C LEU A 24 -2.87 12.32 -7.50
N LEU A 25 -2.93 11.70 -8.68
CA LEU A 25 -4.17 11.23 -9.29
C LEU A 25 -4.88 10.20 -8.41
N ARG A 26 -4.13 9.23 -7.86
CA ARG A 26 -4.67 8.26 -6.90
C ARG A 26 -5.34 8.95 -5.72
N ASP A 27 -4.66 9.91 -5.11
CA ASP A 27 -5.16 10.60 -3.92
C ASP A 27 -6.40 11.44 -4.23
N GLN A 28 -6.44 12.07 -5.42
CA GLN A 28 -7.63 12.78 -5.90
C GLN A 28 -8.83 11.84 -6.08
N ILE A 29 -8.65 10.69 -6.74
CA ILE A 29 -9.72 9.71 -6.94
C ILE A 29 -10.22 9.16 -5.59
N ILE A 30 -9.31 8.90 -4.64
CA ILE A 30 -9.68 8.44 -3.31
C ILE A 30 -10.53 9.48 -2.58
N ASN A 31 -10.13 10.75 -2.64
CA ASN A 31 -10.88 11.83 -2.01
C ASN A 31 -12.26 12.01 -2.62
N GLU A 32 -12.38 11.99 -3.95
CA GLU A 32 -13.66 12.13 -4.65
C GLU A 32 -14.63 10.99 -4.32
N LEU A 33 -14.13 9.76 -4.27
CA LEU A 33 -14.93 8.60 -3.85
C LEU A 33 -15.42 8.74 -2.40
N ASN A 34 -14.53 9.14 -1.48
CA ASN A 34 -14.90 9.38 -0.08
C ASN A 34 -15.92 10.51 0.09
N GLU A 35 -15.76 11.62 -0.64
CA GLU A 35 -16.70 12.76 -0.60
C GLU A 35 -18.10 12.38 -1.11
N ASN A 36 -18.19 11.39 -2.00
CA ASN A 36 -19.43 10.87 -2.54
C ASN A 36 -20.02 9.68 -1.74
N ASP A 37 -19.47 9.37 -0.56
CA ASP A 37 -19.86 8.22 0.28
C ASP A 37 -19.91 6.89 -0.49
N THR A 38 -19.01 6.70 -1.46
CA THR A 38 -18.89 5.48 -2.27
C THR A 38 -17.46 4.95 -2.29
N TYR A 39 -17.32 3.64 -2.40
CA TYR A 39 -16.01 2.99 -2.55
C TYR A 39 -15.76 2.46 -3.95
N THR A 40 -16.69 2.69 -4.88
CA THR A 40 -16.58 2.20 -6.26
C THR A 40 -17.07 3.23 -7.27
N PHE A 41 -16.40 3.28 -8.41
CA PHE A 41 -16.76 4.12 -9.55
C PHE A 41 -16.55 3.36 -10.85
N GLU A 42 -17.47 3.48 -11.81
CA GLU A 42 -17.36 2.85 -13.12
C GLU A 42 -17.59 3.89 -14.23
N GLN A 43 -16.60 4.08 -15.10
CA GLN A 43 -16.67 5.01 -16.23
C GLN A 43 -15.81 4.51 -17.40
N ASP A 44 -16.30 4.69 -18.64
CA ASP A 44 -15.57 4.42 -19.88
C ASP A 44 -14.92 3.03 -19.98
N GLY A 45 -15.59 2.02 -19.43
CA GLY A 45 -15.09 0.64 -19.40
C GLY A 45 -14.02 0.38 -18.34
N TYR A 46 -13.86 1.28 -17.37
CA TYR A 46 -13.00 1.12 -16.21
C TYR A 46 -13.82 1.08 -14.93
N ARG A 47 -13.36 0.29 -13.96
CA ARG A 47 -13.83 0.27 -12.58
C ARG A 47 -12.70 0.66 -11.65
N ALA A 48 -12.93 1.68 -10.84
CA ALA A 48 -12.14 2.03 -9.68
C ALA A 48 -12.81 1.51 -8.40
N GLU A 49 -12.03 0.97 -7.48
CA GLU A 49 -12.48 0.48 -6.17
C GLU A 49 -11.46 0.87 -5.09
N ILE A 50 -11.92 1.49 -4.00
CA ILE A 50 -11.10 1.67 -2.80
C ILE A 50 -11.23 0.44 -1.93
N LYS A 51 -10.09 -0.12 -1.53
CA LYS A 51 -10.02 -1.07 -0.43
C LYS A 51 -9.13 -0.55 0.66
N TYR A 52 -9.61 -0.64 1.88
CA TYR A 52 -8.84 -0.29 3.05
C TYR A 52 -8.02 -1.49 3.50
N MET A 53 -6.73 -1.27 3.71
CA MET A 53 -5.81 -2.29 4.19
C MET A 53 -5.05 -1.76 5.40
N HIS A 54 -4.90 -2.62 6.41
CA HIS A 54 -4.08 -2.34 7.57
C HIS A 54 -2.61 -2.38 7.15
N GLN A 55 -1.97 -1.21 7.14
CA GLN A 55 -0.59 -1.11 6.72
C GLN A 55 0.33 -1.30 7.92
N VAL A 56 1.32 -2.17 7.78
CA VAL A 56 2.25 -2.51 8.86
C VAL A 56 3.26 -1.38 9.09
N THR A 57 3.45 -0.96 10.34
CA THR A 57 4.47 0.05 10.67
C THR A 57 5.90 -0.47 10.50
N PRO A 58 6.88 0.41 10.21
CA PRO A 58 8.30 0.03 10.16
C PRO A 58 8.80 -0.68 11.42
N GLU A 59 8.38 -0.27 12.63
CA GLU A 59 8.81 -0.95 13.86
C GLU A 59 8.27 -2.38 13.95
N PHE A 60 7.05 -2.63 13.47
CA PHE A 60 6.48 -3.98 13.46
C PHE A 60 7.13 -4.85 12.37
N ILE A 61 7.50 -4.26 11.24
CA ILE A 61 8.32 -4.94 10.22
C ILE A 61 9.67 -5.36 10.80
N GLU A 62 10.36 -4.48 11.54
CA GLU A 62 11.62 -4.83 12.20
C GLU A 62 11.44 -5.95 13.24
N PHE A 63 10.37 -5.91 14.03
CA PHE A 63 10.01 -7.01 14.93
C PHE A 63 9.84 -8.34 14.19
N LEU A 64 9.12 -8.36 13.07
CA LEU A 64 8.91 -9.58 12.28
C LEU A 64 10.20 -10.10 11.64
N LYS A 65 11.09 -9.21 11.20
CA LYS A 65 12.42 -9.57 10.70
C LYS A 65 13.27 -10.24 11.77
N LEU A 66 13.28 -9.69 13.00
CA LEU A 66 14.00 -10.28 14.14
C LEU A 66 13.49 -11.69 14.47
N ASN A 67 12.20 -11.93 14.26
CA ASN A 67 11.57 -13.23 14.46
C ASN A 67 11.56 -14.13 13.20
N TYR A 68 12.35 -13.79 12.17
CA TYR A 68 12.48 -14.54 10.91
C TYR A 68 11.14 -14.80 10.17
N CYS A 69 10.16 -13.92 10.34
CA CYS A 69 8.81 -14.05 9.77
C CYS A 69 8.71 -13.37 8.39
N THR A 70 9.50 -13.81 7.41
CA THR A 70 9.61 -13.16 6.09
C THR A 70 8.39 -13.35 5.20
N SER A 71 7.57 -14.39 5.44
CA SER A 71 6.33 -14.68 4.70
C SER A 71 5.25 -13.60 4.85
N PHE A 72 5.32 -12.76 5.90
CA PHE A 72 4.39 -11.66 6.14
C PHE A 72 4.71 -10.40 5.36
N ILE A 73 5.96 -10.24 4.91
CA ILE A 73 6.46 -8.99 4.34
C ILE A 73 6.04 -8.93 2.86
N LYS A 74 4.74 -8.94 2.62
CA LYS A 74 4.15 -8.25 1.47
C LYS A 74 3.75 -6.88 2.01
N GLU A 75 3.99 -5.81 1.27
CA GLU A 75 3.79 -4.41 1.66
C GLU A 75 2.34 -4.04 2.08
N THR A 76 1.44 -5.02 2.09
CA THR A 76 0.03 -4.97 2.47
C THR A 76 -0.30 -6.21 3.32
N ALA A 77 -0.42 -6.06 4.64
CA ALA A 77 -0.77 -7.18 5.51
C ALA A 77 -2.26 -7.13 5.85
N SER A 78 -3.03 -8.13 5.43
CA SER A 78 -4.44 -8.23 5.81
C SER A 78 -4.57 -8.65 7.29
N ILE A 79 -5.71 -8.28 7.91
CA ILE A 79 -6.07 -8.72 9.27
C ILE A 79 -6.09 -10.25 9.41
N GLU A 80 -6.47 -10.93 8.33
CA GLU A 80 -6.45 -12.38 8.21
C GLU A 80 -5.02 -12.94 8.28
N SER A 81 -4.09 -12.32 7.55
CA SER A 81 -2.66 -12.68 7.61
C SER A 81 -2.09 -12.49 9.01
N TYR A 82 -2.52 -11.43 9.71
CA TYR A 82 -2.13 -11.19 11.09
C TYR A 82 -2.69 -12.23 12.07
N HIS A 83 -3.95 -12.65 11.92
CA HIS A 83 -4.53 -13.71 12.75
C HIS A 83 -3.78 -15.03 12.62
N ILE A 84 -3.33 -15.39 11.42
CA ILE A 84 -2.50 -16.58 11.23
C ILE A 84 -1.18 -16.46 11.98
N LEU A 85 -0.52 -15.30 11.92
CA LEU A 85 0.77 -15.12 12.56
C LEU A 85 0.72 -15.02 14.08
N LYS A 86 -0.24 -14.29 14.64
CA LYS A 86 -0.34 -14.16 16.10
C LYS A 86 -0.48 -15.54 16.75
N ASP A 87 -1.20 -16.46 16.10
CA ASP A 87 -1.46 -17.81 16.61
C ASP A 87 -0.24 -18.73 16.44
N VAL A 88 0.50 -18.62 15.33
CA VAL A 88 1.72 -19.42 15.10
C VAL A 88 2.87 -18.96 16.00
N TYR A 89 3.03 -17.65 16.18
CA TYR A 89 4.21 -17.04 16.82
C TYR A 89 3.95 -16.51 18.23
N HIS A 90 2.75 -16.69 18.78
CA HIS A 90 2.39 -16.37 20.16
C HIS A 90 2.74 -14.92 20.55
N PHE A 91 2.30 -13.95 19.74
CA PHE A 91 2.60 -12.54 19.99
C PHE A 91 2.13 -12.07 21.37
N THR A 92 2.94 -11.24 22.02
CA THR A 92 2.60 -10.60 23.29
C THR A 92 1.40 -9.67 23.15
N ALA A 93 0.70 -9.38 24.25
CA ALA A 93 -0.42 -8.44 24.23
C ALA A 93 -0.01 -7.04 23.71
N GLU A 94 1.23 -6.62 23.98
CA GLU A 94 1.78 -5.35 23.49
C GLU A 94 1.96 -5.37 21.96
N GLU A 95 2.52 -6.44 21.40
CA GLU A 95 2.67 -6.62 19.94
C GLU A 95 1.31 -6.66 19.25
N GLN A 96 0.32 -7.29 19.88
CA GLN A 96 -1.02 -7.35 19.32
C GLN A 96 -1.70 -5.98 19.32
N ALA A 97 -1.58 -5.21 20.41
CA ALA A 97 -2.12 -3.87 20.51
C ALA A 97 -1.54 -2.92 19.46
N ARG A 98 -0.25 -3.07 19.11
CA ARG A 98 0.39 -2.29 18.04
C ARG A 98 -0.27 -2.54 16.68
N TYR A 99 -0.62 -3.78 16.34
CA TYR A 99 -1.31 -4.09 15.09
C TYR A 99 -2.74 -3.52 15.06
N TYR A 100 -3.49 -3.60 16.17
CA TYR A 100 -4.84 -3.04 16.24
C TYR A 100 -4.89 -1.51 16.21
N GLN A 101 -3.76 -0.84 16.44
CA GLN A 101 -3.63 0.61 16.32
C GLN A 101 -3.27 1.06 14.89
N LEU A 102 -2.98 0.13 13.97
CA LEU A 102 -2.70 0.47 12.58
C LEU A 102 -3.95 1.08 11.95
N LYS A 103 -3.76 2.26 11.36
CA LYS A 103 -4.82 2.91 10.60
C LYS A 103 -4.98 2.18 9.27
N ASP A 104 -6.22 2.07 8.84
CA ASP A 104 -6.56 1.64 7.50
C ASP A 104 -6.02 2.65 6.48
N THR A 105 -5.21 2.16 5.55
CA THR A 105 -4.73 2.94 4.41
C THR A 105 -5.62 2.62 3.21
N PRO A 106 -6.20 3.62 2.52
CA PRO A 106 -6.98 3.39 1.31
C PRO A 106 -6.04 3.04 0.14
N TYR A 107 -6.37 1.96 -0.56
CA TYR A 107 -5.72 1.54 -1.80
C TYR A 107 -6.70 1.60 -2.94
N LEU A 108 -6.29 2.28 -4.01
CA LEU A 108 -7.06 2.37 -5.24
C LEU A 108 -6.75 1.19 -6.16
N TYR A 109 -7.77 0.43 -6.52
CA TYR A 109 -7.70 -0.65 -7.51
C TYR A 109 -8.45 -0.21 -8.76
N VAL A 110 -7.76 -0.16 -9.89
CA VAL A 110 -8.35 0.16 -11.19
C VAL A 110 -8.25 -1.04 -12.11
N ARG A 111 -9.38 -1.47 -12.68
CA ARG A 111 -9.43 -2.55 -13.68
C ARG A 111 -10.28 -2.15 -14.87
N ARG A 112 -9.96 -2.73 -16.03
CA ARG A 112 -10.82 -2.66 -17.22
C ARG A 112 -11.96 -3.69 -17.09
N ILE A 113 -13.16 -3.31 -17.52
CA ILE A 113 -14.38 -4.12 -17.53
C ILE A 113 -14.62 -4.65 -18.95
#